data_AF-A0A4Y2MCB8-F1
#
_entry.id   AF-A0A4Y2MCB8-F1
#
_cell.length_a   1.000
_cell.length_b   1.000
_cell.length_c   1.000
_cell.angle_alpha   90.00
_cell.angle_beta   90.00
_cell.angle_gamma   90.00
#
_symmetry.space_group_name_H-M   'P 1'
#
loop_
_entity.id
_entity.type
_entity.pdbx_description
1 polymer ?
#
loop_
_entity_poly.entity_id
_entity_poly.type
_entity_poly.pdbx_seq_one_letter_code
_entity_poly.pdbx_strand_id
1 'polypeptide(L)'
;MLAHGSSACCLNPTFKMKRKLSSIQRPFLLHISGAYRTTPTAELQTVIGIPPLHMQLQFEAKFISIYRLRITLPPFITDTQQHDLEMKETGWSTHTSEHLKPNQISFEDREAYIARKDVITIFTDGSKTEHIVGAAFCVLTNDICAYQSSAKLNDNNTIFQAELTALHEAVIYASHLPNNNTSKIHVDNIASIMASSNSKSTNETGRKIFKILLTNPKIKVSWVKAHVGNIGKERADQLPKDATHHGQPYSHTKLPKPHIKGLLRKSMLEEWQTSFKNGDTGRKFYNIMLSLTNWIRDNVIFFFINMDFSLPTSKGFTCDYCCCGGIGTALHYITEFIYTVSWHMRKPAPNFEQEWLKRVANNLVSSHKIRGIVKFISEN
;
A
#
# COMPACT_ATOMS: atom_id res chain seq x y z
N MET A 1 4.80 11.86 23.64
CA MET A 1 5.29 13.16 23.11
C MET A 1 6.74 13.11 22.61
N LEU A 2 7.70 12.47 23.31
CA LEU A 2 9.11 12.38 22.88
C LEU A 2 9.38 11.63 21.55
N ALA A 3 8.50 10.69 21.16
CA ALA A 3 8.65 9.92 19.92
C ALA A 3 8.34 10.72 18.64
N HIS A 4 7.50 11.78 18.71
CA HIS A 4 7.16 12.59 17.53
C HIS A 4 8.24 13.61 17.17
N GLY A 5 8.96 14.15 18.16
CA GLY A 5 10.05 15.10 17.92
C GLY A 5 11.28 14.44 17.31
N SER A 6 11.62 13.23 17.77
CA SER A 6 12.81 12.51 17.29
C SER A 6 12.65 11.95 15.87
N SER A 7 11.43 11.59 15.44
CA SER A 7 11.16 11.19 14.05
C SER A 7 11.23 12.35 13.05
N ALA A 8 11.10 13.61 13.48
CA ALA A 8 11.14 14.75 12.57
C ALA A 8 12.58 15.19 12.21
N CYS A 9 13.57 14.88 13.05
CA CYS A 9 14.94 15.40 12.94
C CYS A 9 16.01 14.34 12.63
N CYS A 10 15.64 13.06 12.51
CA CYS A 10 16.59 11.96 12.35
C CYS A 10 16.93 11.67 10.88
N LEU A 11 17.33 12.67 10.09
CA LEU A 11 17.75 12.45 8.69
C LEU A 11 19.08 11.70 8.59
N ASN A 12 20.05 12.11 9.42
CA ASN A 12 21.41 11.56 9.44
C ASN A 12 21.80 11.11 10.87
N PRO A 13 21.34 9.94 11.34
CA PRO A 13 21.67 9.43 12.66
C PRO A 13 23.17 9.11 12.77
N THR A 14 23.82 9.67 13.79
CA THR A 14 25.22 9.35 14.11
C THR A 14 25.40 7.88 14.47
N PHE A 15 26.62 7.35 14.35
CA PHE A 15 26.92 5.97 14.74
C PHE A 15 26.53 5.66 16.20
N LYS A 16 26.77 6.61 17.11
CA LYS A 16 26.37 6.50 18.53
C LYS A 16 24.85 6.37 18.68
N MET A 17 24.07 7.13 17.91
CA MET A 17 22.61 7.03 17.89
C MET A 17 22.15 5.69 17.33
N LYS A 18 22.71 5.24 16.19
CA LYS A 18 22.40 3.93 15.59
C LYS A 18 22.62 2.79 16.59
N ARG A 19 23.76 2.79 17.30
CA ARG A 19 24.05 1.80 18.35
C ARG A 19 23.05 1.84 19.51
N LYS A 20 22.71 3.03 20.00
CA LYS A 20 21.74 3.18 21.10
C LYS A 20 20.36 2.68 20.69
N LEU A 21 19.90 3.04 19.48
CA LEU A 21 18.63 2.58 18.93
C LEU A 21 18.59 1.05 18.73
N SER A 22 19.69 0.45 18.25
CA SER A 22 19.82 -1.01 18.16
C SER A 22 19.73 -1.68 19.54
N SER A 23 20.39 -1.11 20.56
CA SER A 23 20.30 -1.59 21.94
C SER A 23 18.89 -1.48 22.53
N ILE A 24 18.13 -0.44 22.16
CA ILE A 24 16.73 -0.26 22.58
C ILE A 24 15.83 -1.28 21.88
N GLN A 25 16.04 -1.52 20.58
CA GLN A 25 15.22 -2.42 19.77
C GLN A 25 15.46 -3.90 20.13
N ARG A 26 16.70 -4.26 20.48
CA ARG A 26 17.14 -5.66 20.68
C ARG A 26 16.28 -6.45 21.68
N PRO A 27 15.96 -5.97 22.89
CA PRO A 27 15.10 -6.71 23.83
C PRO A 27 13.74 -7.07 23.24
N PHE A 28 13.10 -6.15 22.50
CA PHE A 28 11.82 -6.41 21.85
C PHE A 28 11.95 -7.49 20.78
N LEU A 29 13.00 -7.42 19.96
CA LEU A 29 13.25 -8.43 18.93
C LEU A 29 13.50 -9.81 19.54
N LEU A 30 14.24 -9.89 20.65
CA LEU A 30 14.45 -11.15 21.38
C LEU A 30 13.14 -11.69 21.97
N HIS A 31 12.29 -10.84 22.54
CA HIS A 31 10.98 -11.26 23.04
C HIS A 31 10.03 -11.72 21.93
N ILE A 32 10.05 -11.05 20.78
CA ILE A 32 9.18 -11.42 19.64
C ILE A 32 9.65 -12.72 18.97
N SER A 33 10.96 -12.87 18.77
CA SER A 33 11.53 -14.08 18.13
C SER A 33 11.63 -15.27 19.07
N GLY A 34 11.81 -15.04 20.37
CA GLY A 34 12.20 -16.07 21.32
C GLY A 34 13.62 -16.61 21.09
N ALA A 35 14.51 -15.91 20.38
CA ALA A 35 15.88 -16.35 20.09
C ALA A 35 16.86 -16.15 21.28
N TYR A 36 18.04 -16.81 21.29
CA TYR A 36 19.01 -16.61 22.38
C TYR A 36 19.52 -15.18 22.45
N ARG A 37 19.92 -14.78 23.66
CA ARG A 37 20.59 -13.50 23.93
C ARG A 37 21.89 -13.30 23.13
N THR A 38 22.47 -14.35 22.58
CA THR A 38 23.67 -14.31 21.73
C THR A 38 23.37 -14.03 20.25
N THR A 39 22.10 -14.16 19.81
CA THR A 39 21.70 -14.01 18.41
C THR A 39 21.95 -12.57 17.92
N PRO A 40 22.67 -12.34 16.82
CA PRO A 40 22.89 -11.03 16.24
C PRO A 40 21.61 -10.21 16.02
N THR A 41 21.62 -8.93 16.38
CA THR A 41 20.44 -8.06 16.19
C THR A 41 20.02 -7.94 14.72
N ALA A 42 20.97 -7.93 13.80
CA ALA A 42 20.71 -7.83 12.36
C ALA A 42 19.93 -9.05 11.85
N GLU A 43 20.24 -10.25 12.34
CA GLU A 43 19.50 -11.47 12.00
C GLU A 43 18.08 -11.40 12.55
N LEU A 44 17.91 -10.99 13.81
CA LEU A 44 16.58 -10.82 14.41
C LEU A 44 15.69 -9.85 13.62
N GLN A 45 16.26 -8.74 13.16
CA GLN A 45 15.55 -7.75 12.33
C GLN A 45 15.09 -8.35 11.01
N THR A 46 16.00 -9.00 10.29
CA THR A 46 15.72 -9.63 8.98
C THR A 46 14.65 -10.70 9.11
N VAL A 47 14.80 -11.54 10.12
CA VAL A 47 13.94 -12.69 10.36
C VAL A 47 12.52 -12.27 10.71
N ILE A 48 12.36 -11.34 11.64
CA ILE A 48 11.02 -10.88 12.04
C ILE A 48 10.42 -9.96 10.95
N GLY A 49 11.22 -9.49 10.00
CA GLY A 49 10.81 -8.49 9.00
C GLY A 49 10.62 -7.11 9.62
N ILE A 50 11.31 -6.82 10.74
CA ILE A 50 11.28 -5.52 11.42
C ILE A 50 12.57 -4.77 11.08
N PRO A 51 12.50 -3.65 10.34
CA PRO A 51 13.70 -2.91 9.96
C PRO A 51 14.40 -2.29 11.18
N PRO A 52 15.70 -1.96 11.05
CA PRO A 52 16.43 -1.24 12.08
C PRO A 52 15.74 0.06 12.47
N LEU A 53 15.61 0.33 13.77
CA LEU A 53 14.87 1.49 14.27
C LEU A 53 15.40 2.83 13.74
N HIS A 54 16.71 2.94 13.48
CA HIS A 54 17.29 4.14 12.88
C HIS A 54 16.83 4.38 11.43
N MET A 55 16.67 3.33 10.63
CA MET A 55 16.15 3.43 9.26
C MET A 55 14.67 3.80 9.26
N GLN A 56 13.89 3.24 10.19
CA GLN A 56 12.48 3.62 10.37
C GLN A 56 12.34 5.11 10.75
N LEU A 57 13.21 5.62 11.63
CA LEU A 57 13.23 7.04 11.99
C LEU A 57 13.67 7.93 10.83
N GLN A 58 14.64 7.49 10.02
CA GLN A 58 15.06 8.20 8.80
C GLN A 58 13.93 8.25 7.77
N PHE A 59 13.21 7.15 7.57
CA PHE A 59 12.04 7.10 6.71
C PHE A 59 10.96 8.09 7.15
N GLU A 60 10.60 8.11 8.44
CA GLU A 60 9.63 9.07 8.96
C GLU A 60 10.13 10.52 8.87
N ALA A 61 11.43 10.76 9.09
CA ALA A 61 12.04 12.08 8.94
C ALA A 61 11.95 12.58 7.49
N LYS A 62 12.37 11.76 6.52
CA LYS A 62 12.25 12.06 5.09
C LYS A 62 10.79 12.33 4.71
N PHE A 63 9.87 11.50 5.18
CA PHE A 63 8.44 11.65 4.92
C PHE A 63 7.88 12.97 5.48
N ILE A 64 8.24 13.35 6.70
CA ILE A 64 7.84 14.61 7.33
C ILE A 64 8.45 15.81 6.59
N SER A 65 9.75 15.75 6.25
CA SER A 65 10.43 16.80 5.49
C SER A 65 9.74 17.08 4.16
N ILE A 66 9.43 16.04 3.39
CA ILE A 66 8.78 16.17 2.08
C ILE A 66 7.31 16.58 2.23
N TYR A 67 6.51 15.85 3.00
CA TYR A 67 5.06 15.98 2.94
C TYR A 67 4.51 17.08 3.86
N ARG A 68 5.12 17.28 5.04
CA ARG A 68 4.67 18.27 6.04
C ARG A 68 5.44 19.58 5.95
N LEU A 69 6.77 19.52 5.94
CA LEU A 69 7.63 20.71 5.93
C LEU A 69 7.88 21.26 4.53
N ARG A 70 7.59 20.47 3.49
CA ARG A 70 7.72 20.88 2.08
C ARG A 70 9.15 21.26 1.69
N ILE A 71 10.12 20.56 2.28
CA ILE A 71 11.53 20.74 1.97
C ILE A 71 11.91 19.79 0.84
N THR A 72 12.47 20.32 -0.24
CA THR A 72 13.07 19.51 -1.31
C THR A 72 14.28 18.77 -0.76
N LEU A 73 14.24 17.44 -0.82
CA LEU A 73 15.39 16.62 -0.50
C LEU A 73 16.26 16.40 -1.76
N PRO A 74 17.57 16.13 -1.60
CA PRO A 74 18.44 15.89 -2.74
C PRO A 74 17.92 14.78 -3.68
N PRO A 75 18.23 14.84 -4.99
CA PRO A 75 17.71 13.92 -6.02
C PRO A 75 17.96 12.43 -5.71
N PHE A 76 19.06 12.12 -5.02
CA PHE A 76 19.38 10.74 -4.60
C PHE A 76 18.34 10.13 -3.63
N ILE A 77 17.49 10.95 -2.99
CA ILE A 77 16.44 10.50 -2.07
C ILE A 77 15.09 10.38 -2.79
N THR A 78 14.71 11.40 -3.56
CA THR A 78 13.50 11.43 -4.41
C THR A 78 13.63 12.56 -5.44
N ASP A 79 13.29 12.31 -6.71
CA ASP A 79 13.20 13.37 -7.75
C ASP A 79 11.92 14.21 -7.65
N THR A 80 11.04 13.92 -6.69
CA THR A 80 9.73 14.59 -6.56
C THR A 80 9.87 16.02 -6.05
N GLN A 81 9.32 16.99 -6.78
CA GLN A 81 9.31 18.38 -6.38
C GLN A 81 8.15 18.68 -5.43
N GLN A 82 8.27 19.75 -4.63
CA GLN A 82 7.25 20.17 -3.68
C GLN A 82 5.86 20.38 -4.33
N HIS A 83 5.84 20.95 -5.54
CA HIS A 83 4.61 21.32 -6.25
C HIS A 83 3.84 20.11 -6.81
N ASP A 84 4.52 18.96 -6.95
CA ASP A 84 3.94 17.71 -7.45
C ASP A 84 3.06 17.02 -6.42
N LEU A 85 3.02 17.49 -5.16
CA LEU A 85 2.43 16.75 -4.05
C LEU A 85 1.08 17.29 -3.61
N GLU A 86 0.09 16.39 -3.52
CA GLU A 86 -1.25 16.74 -3.02
C GLU A 86 -1.17 17.35 -1.62
N MET A 87 -1.90 18.45 -1.43
CA MET A 87 -2.05 19.12 -0.14
C MET A 87 -3.38 18.73 0.47
N LYS A 88 -3.38 18.48 1.78
CA LYS A 88 -4.62 18.36 2.52
C LYS A 88 -5.08 19.74 2.93
N GLU A 89 -6.27 20.07 2.49
CA GLU A 89 -6.97 21.29 2.85
C GLU A 89 -7.44 21.21 4.31
N THR A 90 -7.35 22.33 5.03
CA THR A 90 -7.78 22.46 6.43
C THR A 90 -8.88 23.52 6.55
N GLY A 91 -9.57 23.56 7.68
CA GLY A 91 -10.68 24.48 7.91
C GLY A 91 -11.92 24.19 7.06
N TRP A 92 -12.83 25.15 6.99
CA TRP A 92 -14.03 25.11 6.15
C TRP A 92 -13.78 25.87 4.85
N SER A 93 -14.25 25.34 3.71
CA SER A 93 -14.11 26.03 2.42
C SER A 93 -15.11 27.17 2.21
N THR A 94 -16.21 27.14 2.97
CA THR A 94 -17.38 28.03 2.90
C THR A 94 -17.99 28.17 4.30
N HIS A 95 -18.88 29.15 4.49
CA HIS A 95 -19.59 29.32 5.76
C HIS A 95 -20.45 28.08 6.07
N THR A 96 -20.63 27.74 7.35
CA THR A 96 -21.35 26.52 7.77
C THR A 96 -22.82 26.50 7.37
N SER A 97 -23.42 27.67 7.11
CA SER A 97 -24.78 27.80 6.59
C SER A 97 -24.90 27.50 5.09
N GLU A 98 -23.80 27.53 4.34
CA GLU A 98 -23.78 27.24 2.91
C GLU A 98 -23.70 25.73 2.68
N HIS A 99 -24.77 25.17 2.14
CA HIS A 99 -24.90 23.74 1.88
C HIS A 99 -25.57 23.52 0.52
N LEU A 100 -25.26 22.37 -0.09
CA LEU A 100 -25.92 21.95 -1.32
C LEU A 100 -27.42 21.76 -1.07
N LYS A 101 -28.24 21.97 -2.10
CA LYS A 101 -29.69 21.76 -1.95
C LYS A 101 -29.98 20.27 -1.66
N PRO A 102 -31.00 19.95 -0.85
CA PRO A 102 -31.29 18.56 -0.43
C PRO A 102 -31.41 17.55 -1.59
N ASN A 103 -31.92 17.98 -2.74
CA ASN A 103 -32.15 17.11 -3.91
C ASN A 103 -31.03 17.17 -4.97
N GLN A 104 -29.89 17.78 -4.62
CA GLN A 104 -28.76 17.95 -5.53
C GLN A 104 -27.80 16.76 -5.51
N ILE A 105 -27.73 16.05 -4.38
CA ILE A 105 -26.96 14.81 -4.21
C ILE A 105 -27.93 13.67 -3.95
N SER A 106 -27.77 12.55 -4.66
CA SER A 106 -28.53 11.32 -4.42
C SER A 106 -27.61 10.13 -4.27
N PHE A 107 -27.84 9.31 -3.24
CA PHE A 107 -27.18 8.02 -3.05
C PHE A 107 -28.08 6.83 -3.45
N GLU A 108 -29.34 7.10 -3.79
CA GLU A 108 -30.26 6.07 -4.29
C GLU A 108 -29.96 5.77 -5.76
N ASP A 109 -29.90 4.47 -6.09
CA ASP A 109 -29.89 3.96 -7.46
C ASP A 109 -31.28 4.13 -8.07
N ARG A 110 -31.65 5.37 -8.38
CA ARG A 110 -32.82 5.64 -9.21
C ARG A 110 -32.40 5.42 -10.65
N GLU A 111 -32.88 4.31 -11.21
CA GLU A 111 -32.82 3.99 -12.63
C GLU A 111 -32.82 5.27 -13.49
N ALA A 112 -31.81 5.38 -14.36
CA ALA A 112 -31.53 6.55 -15.18
C ALA A 112 -32.64 6.91 -16.21
N TYR A 113 -33.79 6.23 -16.16
CA TYR A 113 -34.79 6.19 -17.22
C TYR A 113 -35.94 7.18 -17.05
N ILE A 114 -35.64 8.47 -16.92
CA ILE A 114 -36.60 9.48 -17.36
C ILE A 114 -35.87 10.44 -18.28
N ALA A 115 -35.77 10.05 -19.55
CA ALA A 115 -35.38 10.93 -20.64
C ALA A 115 -36.45 12.02 -20.80
N ARG A 116 -36.34 13.07 -19.98
CA ARG A 116 -36.97 14.35 -20.31
C ARG A 116 -36.07 15.03 -21.33
N LYS A 117 -36.64 15.59 -22.39
CA LYS A 117 -35.91 16.33 -23.44
C LYS A 117 -34.98 17.43 -22.90
N ASP A 118 -35.22 17.92 -21.69
CA ASP A 118 -34.48 19.02 -21.06
C ASP A 118 -33.42 18.56 -20.03
N VAL A 119 -33.17 17.25 -19.92
CA VAL A 119 -32.19 16.68 -18.98
C VAL A 119 -30.97 16.14 -19.73
N ILE A 120 -29.81 16.74 -19.47
CA ILE A 120 -28.53 16.27 -19.98
C ILE A 120 -27.98 15.24 -19.01
N THR A 121 -27.70 14.04 -19.52
CA THR A 121 -27.22 12.93 -18.70
C THR A 121 -25.71 12.79 -18.91
N ILE A 122 -24.94 12.83 -17.83
CA ILE A 122 -23.48 12.74 -17.87
C ILE A 122 -23.07 11.54 -17.04
N PHE A 123 -22.17 10.70 -17.55
CA PHE A 123 -21.57 9.59 -16.81
C PHE A 123 -20.09 9.85 -16.65
N THR A 124 -19.56 9.55 -15.47
CA THR A 124 -18.15 9.71 -15.14
C THR A 124 -17.55 8.37 -14.79
N ASP A 125 -16.28 8.18 -15.15
CA ASP A 125 -15.51 7.04 -14.67
C ASP A 125 -14.03 7.35 -14.52
N GLY A 126 -13.39 6.65 -13.59
CA GLY A 126 -11.95 6.63 -13.42
C GLY A 126 -11.43 5.20 -13.56
N SER A 127 -10.31 5.02 -14.26
CA SER A 127 -9.66 3.72 -14.36
C SER A 127 -8.23 3.76 -13.84
N LYS A 128 -7.78 2.63 -13.29
CA LYS A 128 -6.40 2.41 -12.91
C LYS A 128 -5.99 0.98 -13.26
N THR A 129 -4.94 0.87 -14.07
CA THR A 129 -4.18 -0.36 -14.34
C THR A 129 -2.80 -0.27 -13.66
N GLU A 130 -1.94 -1.28 -13.82
CA GLU A 130 -0.58 -1.25 -13.25
C GLU A 130 0.25 -0.08 -13.77
N HIS A 131 0.03 0.34 -15.01
CA HIS A 131 0.86 1.32 -15.69
C HIS A 131 0.13 2.60 -16.03
N ILE A 132 -1.21 2.65 -15.94
CA ILE A 132 -1.95 3.76 -16.51
C ILE A 132 -3.15 4.12 -15.66
N VAL A 133 -3.31 5.42 -15.44
CA VAL A 133 -4.45 6.01 -14.72
C VAL A 133 -5.17 6.96 -15.67
N GLY A 134 -6.49 6.83 -15.77
CA GLY A 134 -7.31 7.65 -16.66
C GLY A 134 -8.58 8.12 -15.98
N ALA A 135 -9.07 9.28 -16.41
CA ALA A 135 -10.36 9.84 -16.01
C ALA A 135 -11.15 10.20 -17.26
N ALA A 136 -12.45 9.94 -17.27
CA ALA A 136 -13.29 10.29 -18.41
C ALA A 136 -14.71 10.61 -17.98
N PHE A 137 -15.40 11.35 -18.85
CA PHE A 137 -16.84 11.48 -18.79
C PHE A 137 -17.43 11.44 -20.20
N CYS A 138 -18.69 11.02 -20.29
CA CYS A 138 -19.46 11.10 -21.52
C CYS A 138 -20.83 11.71 -21.27
N VAL A 139 -21.33 12.42 -22.26
CA VAL A 139 -22.60 13.13 -22.25
C VAL A 139 -23.54 12.39 -23.19
N LEU A 140 -24.67 11.94 -22.66
CA LEU A 140 -25.72 11.26 -23.41
C LEU A 140 -26.92 12.19 -23.57
N THR A 141 -27.37 12.31 -24.81
CA THR A 141 -28.60 13.00 -25.20
C THR A 141 -29.45 12.01 -25.99
N ASN A 142 -30.63 11.66 -25.49
CA ASN A 142 -31.51 10.63 -26.11
C ASN A 142 -30.76 9.32 -26.42
N ASP A 143 -30.00 8.81 -25.44
CA ASP A 143 -29.21 7.58 -25.53
C ASP A 143 -28.07 7.58 -26.58
N ILE A 144 -27.79 8.72 -27.20
CA ILE A 144 -26.67 8.92 -28.12
C ILE A 144 -25.58 9.72 -27.40
N CYS A 145 -24.33 9.27 -27.50
CA CYS A 145 -23.18 10.02 -26.99
C CYS A 145 -22.97 11.29 -27.80
N ALA A 146 -23.34 12.43 -27.22
CA ALA A 146 -23.21 13.74 -27.84
C ALA A 146 -21.79 14.33 -27.66
N TYR A 147 -21.15 14.02 -26.54
CA TYR A 147 -19.82 14.50 -26.22
C TYR A 147 -19.09 13.52 -25.31
N GLN A 148 -17.77 13.44 -25.44
CA GLN A 148 -16.92 12.65 -24.56
C GLN A 148 -15.61 13.37 -24.32
N SER A 149 -15.08 13.22 -23.11
CA SER A 149 -13.76 13.70 -22.75
C SER A 149 -13.06 12.63 -21.93
N SER A 150 -11.75 12.51 -22.15
CA SER A 150 -10.90 11.55 -21.48
C SER A 150 -9.52 12.15 -21.30
N ALA A 151 -8.91 11.93 -20.14
CA ALA A 151 -7.62 12.50 -19.80
C ALA A 151 -6.74 11.43 -19.14
N LYS A 152 -5.45 11.45 -19.50
CA LYS A 152 -4.44 10.55 -18.89
C LYS A 152 -3.84 11.22 -17.67
N LEU A 153 -3.98 10.61 -16.50
CA LEU A 153 -3.36 11.06 -15.26
C LEU A 153 -1.93 10.48 -15.15
N ASN A 154 -1.18 10.93 -14.14
CA ASN A 154 0.10 10.30 -13.83
C ASN A 154 -0.13 8.86 -13.37
N ASP A 155 0.71 7.94 -13.84
CA ASP A 155 0.61 6.50 -13.54
C ASP A 155 0.63 6.19 -12.03
N ASN A 156 1.19 7.11 -11.24
CA ASN A 156 1.27 7.02 -9.78
C ASN A 156 0.03 7.54 -9.05
N ASN A 157 -0.93 8.15 -9.76
CA ASN A 157 -2.19 8.58 -9.16
C ASN A 157 -3.04 7.40 -8.69
N THR A 158 -3.95 7.66 -7.75
CA THR A 158 -4.89 6.65 -7.25
C THR A 158 -6.14 6.55 -8.11
N ILE A 159 -6.84 5.41 -8.05
CA ILE A 159 -8.17 5.24 -8.65
C ILE A 159 -9.14 6.33 -8.18
N PHE A 160 -9.15 6.62 -6.88
CA PHE A 160 -9.96 7.68 -6.28
C PHE A 160 -9.68 9.05 -6.89
N GLN A 161 -8.41 9.37 -7.16
CA GLN A 161 -8.06 10.63 -7.84
C GLN A 161 -8.58 10.66 -9.27
N ALA A 162 -8.51 9.55 -10.00
CA ALA A 162 -9.06 9.44 -11.36
C ALA A 162 -10.59 9.66 -11.36
N GLU A 163 -11.33 8.96 -10.50
CA GLU A 163 -12.78 9.09 -10.39
C GLU A 163 -13.21 10.50 -9.95
N LEU A 164 -12.48 11.13 -9.03
CA LEU A 164 -12.76 12.48 -8.58
C LEU A 164 -12.43 13.54 -9.66
N THR A 165 -11.36 13.33 -10.43
CA THR A 165 -11.02 14.18 -11.58
C THR A 165 -12.07 14.05 -12.69
N ALA A 166 -12.58 12.85 -12.97
CA ALA A 166 -13.67 12.65 -13.92
C ALA A 166 -14.93 13.44 -13.51
N LEU A 167 -15.29 13.39 -12.22
CA LEU A 167 -16.38 14.17 -11.67
C LEU A 167 -16.12 15.69 -11.75
N HIS A 168 -14.89 16.13 -11.49
CA HIS A 168 -14.52 17.54 -11.58
C HIS A 168 -14.71 18.10 -13.00
N GLU A 169 -14.20 17.40 -14.01
CA GLU A 169 -14.34 17.78 -15.41
C GLU A 169 -15.81 17.76 -15.86
N ALA A 170 -16.58 16.76 -15.43
CA ALA A 170 -18.01 16.69 -15.72
C ALA A 170 -18.81 17.85 -15.10
N VAL A 171 -18.49 18.26 -13.87
CA VAL A 171 -19.15 19.37 -13.20
C VAL A 171 -18.76 20.71 -13.84
N ILE A 172 -17.49 20.88 -14.23
CA ILE A 172 -17.04 22.04 -15.01
C ILE A 172 -17.80 22.12 -16.33
N TYR A 173 -17.83 21.03 -17.10
CA TYR A 173 -18.59 20.96 -18.34
C TYR A 173 -20.06 21.33 -18.12
N ALA A 174 -20.69 20.74 -17.10
CA ALA A 174 -22.08 20.99 -16.78
C ALA A 174 -22.37 22.44 -16.37
N SER A 175 -21.43 23.14 -15.73
CA SER A 175 -21.59 24.56 -15.36
C SER A 175 -21.52 25.53 -16.55
N HIS A 176 -20.95 25.10 -17.68
CA HIS A 176 -20.89 25.89 -18.91
C HIS A 176 -22.08 25.65 -19.83
N LEU A 177 -22.96 24.69 -19.51
CA LEU A 177 -24.18 24.43 -20.28
C LEU A 177 -25.19 25.56 -20.09
N PRO A 178 -26.07 25.84 -21.08
CA PRO A 178 -27.10 26.85 -20.96
C PRO A 178 -27.99 26.62 -19.72
N ASN A 179 -28.25 27.69 -18.97
CA ASN A 179 -28.97 27.66 -17.69
C ASN A 179 -30.36 27.02 -17.74
N ASN A 180 -30.95 26.79 -18.91
CA ASN A 180 -32.28 26.20 -19.05
C ASN A 180 -32.29 24.67 -18.83
N ASN A 181 -31.16 24.01 -19.01
CA ASN A 181 -31.07 22.56 -18.92
C ASN A 181 -30.79 22.09 -17.49
N THR A 182 -31.31 20.92 -17.13
CA THR A 182 -30.94 20.25 -15.88
C THR A 182 -29.90 19.19 -16.20
N SER A 183 -28.73 19.25 -15.55
CA SER A 183 -27.66 18.27 -15.76
C SER A 183 -27.70 17.22 -14.65
N LYS A 184 -27.77 15.94 -15.01
CA LYS A 184 -27.67 14.82 -14.08
C LYS A 184 -26.37 14.07 -14.32
N ILE A 185 -25.47 14.12 -13.35
CA ILE A 185 -24.16 13.47 -13.38
C ILE A 185 -24.25 12.18 -12.58
N HIS A 186 -23.91 11.07 -13.23
CA HIS A 186 -23.92 9.73 -12.69
C HIS A 186 -22.49 9.28 -12.35
N VAL A 187 -22.30 8.91 -11.09
CA VAL A 187 -21.00 8.53 -10.51
C VAL A 187 -21.18 7.19 -9.81
N ASP A 188 -20.25 6.27 -9.98
CA ASP A 188 -20.26 4.95 -9.32
C ASP A 188 -19.43 4.90 -8.04
N ASN A 189 -18.47 5.80 -7.88
CA ASN A 189 -17.73 5.95 -6.63
C ASN A 189 -18.44 6.87 -5.62
N ILE A 190 -19.03 6.25 -4.59
CA ILE A 190 -19.63 6.95 -3.44
C ILE A 190 -18.61 7.85 -2.73
N ALA A 191 -17.33 7.45 -2.65
CA ALA A 191 -16.31 8.27 -2.00
C ALA A 191 -16.09 9.60 -2.72
N SER A 192 -16.16 9.62 -4.06
CA SER A 192 -16.08 10.85 -4.86
C SER A 192 -17.25 11.79 -4.56
N ILE A 193 -18.47 11.25 -4.46
CA ILE A 193 -19.67 12.03 -4.11
C ILE A 193 -19.52 12.62 -2.71
N MET A 194 -19.14 11.81 -1.72
CA MET A 194 -18.96 12.23 -0.33
C MET A 194 -17.87 13.30 -0.17
N ALA A 195 -16.76 13.18 -0.93
CA ALA A 195 -15.70 14.18 -0.92
C ALA A 195 -16.12 15.52 -1.54
N SER A 196 -17.02 15.47 -2.54
CA SER A 196 -17.53 16.62 -3.28
C SER A 196 -18.76 17.29 -2.64
N SER A 197 -19.50 16.57 -1.79
CA SER A 197 -20.67 17.10 -1.09
C SER A 197 -20.34 17.72 0.29
N ASN A 198 -19.07 17.66 0.70
CA ASN A 198 -18.62 18.08 2.03
C ASN A 198 -17.72 19.34 1.95
N SER A 199 -18.21 20.48 2.45
CA SER A 199 -17.44 21.74 2.54
C SER A 199 -16.23 21.68 3.48
N LYS A 200 -16.14 20.64 4.32
CA LYS A 200 -14.99 20.36 5.19
C LYS A 200 -14.10 19.24 4.63
N SER A 201 -14.30 18.81 3.39
CA SER A 201 -13.44 17.82 2.75
C SER A 201 -11.97 18.24 2.82
N THR A 202 -11.06 17.31 3.09
CA THR A 202 -9.62 17.61 3.10
C THR A 202 -9.00 17.58 1.70
N ASN A 203 -9.78 17.20 0.68
CA ASN A 203 -9.31 17.11 -0.70
C ASN A 203 -9.65 18.41 -1.45
N GLU A 204 -8.63 18.99 -2.11
CA GLU A 204 -8.73 20.26 -2.84
C GLU A 204 -9.73 20.17 -4.01
N THR A 205 -9.66 19.11 -4.81
CA THR A 205 -10.57 18.87 -5.93
C THR A 205 -12.00 18.73 -5.46
N GLY A 206 -12.24 17.98 -4.38
CA GLY A 206 -13.57 17.87 -3.76
C GLY A 206 -14.15 19.23 -3.34
N ARG A 207 -13.32 20.13 -2.77
CA ARG A 207 -13.75 21.51 -2.45
C ARG A 207 -14.06 22.34 -3.69
N LYS A 208 -13.29 22.18 -4.78
CA LYS A 208 -13.58 22.86 -6.06
C LYS A 208 -14.92 22.40 -6.61
N ILE A 209 -15.18 21.09 -6.61
CA ILE A 209 -16.47 20.52 -7.03
C ILE A 209 -17.60 21.07 -6.14
N PHE A 210 -17.43 21.05 -4.81
CA PHE A 210 -18.42 21.59 -3.87
C PHE A 210 -18.80 23.03 -4.21
N LYS A 211 -17.81 23.90 -4.48
CA LYS A 211 -18.04 25.31 -4.84
C LYS A 211 -18.81 25.47 -6.14
N ILE A 212 -18.48 24.68 -7.17
CA ILE A 212 -19.20 24.73 -8.46
C ILE A 212 -20.63 24.23 -8.28
N LEU A 213 -20.84 23.16 -7.52
CA LEU A 213 -22.19 22.64 -7.23
C LEU A 213 -23.02 23.66 -6.45
N LEU A 214 -22.41 24.37 -5.50
CA LEU A 214 -23.08 25.40 -4.69
C LEU A 214 -23.62 26.55 -5.56
N THR A 215 -22.85 27.00 -6.56
CA THR A 215 -23.28 28.05 -7.49
C THR A 215 -24.22 27.56 -8.60
N ASN A 216 -24.30 26.24 -8.82
CA ASN A 216 -25.09 25.62 -9.89
C ASN A 216 -26.12 24.61 -9.35
N PRO A 217 -27.23 25.07 -8.73
CA PRO A 217 -28.22 24.21 -8.08
C PRO A 217 -29.00 23.28 -9.03
N LYS A 218 -28.87 23.47 -10.35
CA LYS A 218 -29.47 22.60 -11.38
C LYS A 218 -28.62 21.38 -11.71
N ILE A 219 -27.34 21.38 -11.35
CA ILE A 219 -26.45 20.22 -11.53
C ILE A 219 -26.72 19.24 -10.39
N LYS A 220 -27.26 18.08 -10.72
CA LYS A 220 -27.51 16.99 -9.77
C LYS A 220 -26.45 15.92 -9.93
N VAL A 221 -25.92 15.41 -8.82
CA VAL A 221 -24.99 14.28 -8.80
C VAL A 221 -25.69 13.10 -8.14
N SER A 222 -25.74 11.96 -8.83
CA SER A 222 -26.37 10.76 -8.34
C SER A 222 -25.44 9.57 -8.42
N TRP A 223 -25.45 8.75 -7.37
CA TRP A 223 -24.82 7.44 -7.40
C TRP A 223 -25.53 6.52 -8.38
N VAL A 224 -24.75 5.72 -9.12
CA VAL A 224 -25.25 4.61 -9.94
C VAL A 224 -24.41 3.38 -9.70
N LYS A 225 -25.04 2.22 -9.76
CA LYS A 225 -24.31 0.97 -9.67
C LYS A 225 -23.46 0.74 -10.93
N ALA A 226 -22.23 0.28 -10.74
CA ALA A 226 -21.34 -0.11 -11.83
C ALA A 226 -21.87 -1.37 -12.57
N HIS A 227 -21.59 -1.45 -13.88
CA HIS A 227 -21.81 -2.64 -14.72
C HIS A 227 -23.27 -3.14 -14.87
N VAL A 228 -24.25 -2.24 -14.91
CA VAL A 228 -25.69 -2.58 -15.07
C VAL A 228 -26.17 -2.42 -16.52
N GLY A 229 -25.31 -2.56 -17.53
CA GLY A 229 -25.76 -2.52 -18.94
C GLY A 229 -26.18 -1.12 -19.44
N ASN A 230 -25.81 -0.05 -18.74
CA ASN A 230 -26.12 1.32 -19.18
C ASN A 230 -25.08 1.77 -20.20
N ILE A 231 -25.54 2.09 -21.42
CA ILE A 231 -24.70 2.52 -22.56
C ILE A 231 -23.75 3.66 -22.18
N GLY A 232 -24.24 4.64 -21.41
CA GLY A 232 -23.42 5.77 -20.98
C GLY A 232 -22.36 5.38 -19.95
N LYS A 233 -22.69 4.49 -19.02
CA LYS A 233 -21.71 4.02 -18.04
C LYS A 233 -20.66 3.12 -18.70
N GLU A 234 -21.06 2.18 -19.55
CA GLU A 234 -20.13 1.32 -20.29
C GLU A 234 -19.17 2.13 -21.16
N ARG A 235 -19.68 3.18 -21.81
CA ARG A 235 -18.84 4.10 -22.57
C ARG A 235 -17.88 4.87 -21.66
N ALA A 236 -18.36 5.41 -20.55
CA ALA A 236 -17.50 6.06 -19.55
C ALA A 236 -16.42 5.10 -19.02
N ASP A 237 -16.70 3.80 -18.87
CA ASP A 237 -15.73 2.80 -18.39
C ASP A 237 -14.65 2.42 -19.43
N GLN A 238 -14.97 2.56 -20.71
CA GLN A 238 -14.05 2.27 -21.82
C GLN A 238 -13.14 3.47 -22.13
N LEU A 239 -13.68 4.70 -22.06
CA LEU A 239 -12.95 5.92 -22.44
C LEU A 239 -11.60 6.12 -21.72
N PRO A 240 -11.47 5.91 -20.39
CA PRO A 240 -10.20 6.00 -19.69
C PRO A 240 -9.18 4.97 -20.18
N LYS A 241 -9.66 3.79 -20.59
CA LYS A 241 -8.83 2.68 -21.10
C LYS A 241 -8.33 2.98 -22.51
N ASP A 242 -9.15 3.62 -23.34
CA ASP A 242 -8.79 3.99 -24.72
C ASP A 242 -7.85 5.21 -24.75
N ALA A 243 -8.04 6.15 -23.82
CA ALA A 243 -7.20 7.34 -23.68
C ALA A 243 -5.75 7.05 -23.25
N THR A 244 -5.45 5.81 -22.87
CA THR A 244 -4.12 5.41 -22.41
C THR A 244 -3.02 5.52 -23.47
N HIS A 245 -3.37 5.42 -24.76
CA HIS A 245 -2.45 5.50 -25.89
C HIS A 245 -2.38 6.88 -26.58
N HIS A 246 -3.45 7.69 -26.48
CA HIS A 246 -3.60 8.93 -27.27
C HIS A 246 -4.10 10.14 -26.46
N GLY A 247 -4.36 9.99 -25.15
CA GLY A 247 -4.89 11.04 -24.30
C GLY A 247 -3.87 12.15 -24.02
N GLN A 248 -4.35 13.40 -23.98
CA GLN A 248 -3.55 14.51 -23.50
C GLN A 248 -3.23 14.31 -22.00
N PRO A 249 -1.97 14.55 -21.57
CA PRO A 249 -1.60 14.43 -20.17
C PRO A 249 -2.33 15.48 -19.33
N TYR A 250 -3.00 15.02 -18.27
CA TYR A 250 -3.70 15.86 -17.32
C TYR A 250 -2.74 16.30 -16.21
N SER A 251 -2.04 17.41 -16.44
CA SER A 251 -0.98 17.91 -15.54
C SER A 251 -1.48 18.48 -14.20
N HIS A 252 -2.79 18.60 -13.99
CA HIS A 252 -3.34 19.27 -12.80
C HIS A 252 -3.53 18.35 -11.58
N THR A 253 -3.40 17.02 -11.73
CA THR A 253 -3.55 16.09 -10.59
C THR A 253 -2.22 15.80 -9.94
N LYS A 254 -2.06 16.22 -8.68
CA LYS A 254 -0.84 16.02 -7.89
C LYS A 254 -0.71 14.59 -7.37
N LEU A 255 0.52 14.16 -7.08
CA LEU A 255 0.87 12.87 -6.51
C LEU A 255 0.30 12.68 -5.11
N PRO A 256 -0.28 11.51 -4.83
CA PRO A 256 -0.97 11.26 -3.57
C PRO A 256 0.01 10.87 -2.45
N LYS A 257 -0.35 11.17 -1.20
CA LYS A 257 0.44 10.81 0.01
C LYS A 257 0.93 9.34 0.04
N PRO A 258 0.10 8.33 -0.30
CA PRO A 258 0.53 6.93 -0.30
C PRO A 258 1.66 6.64 -1.29
N HIS A 259 1.71 7.33 -2.43
CA HIS A 259 2.77 7.15 -3.43
C HIS A 259 4.14 7.51 -2.85
N ILE A 260 4.26 8.71 -2.24
CA ILE A 260 5.51 9.15 -1.58
C ILE A 260 5.90 8.23 -0.44
N LYS A 261 4.92 7.80 0.36
CA LYS A 261 5.17 6.85 1.44
C LYS A 261 5.68 5.51 0.89
N GLY A 262 5.15 5.07 -0.25
CA GLY A 262 5.60 3.87 -0.96
C GLY A 262 7.04 4.00 -1.49
N LEU A 263 7.34 5.10 -2.18
CA LEU A 263 8.69 5.39 -2.70
C LEU A 263 9.75 5.40 -1.59
N LEU A 264 9.51 6.14 -0.51
CA LEU A 264 10.44 6.21 0.63
C LEU A 264 10.60 4.86 1.32
N ARG A 265 9.53 4.05 1.38
CA ARG A 265 9.59 2.71 1.96
C ARG A 265 10.41 1.78 1.09
N LYS A 266 10.25 1.85 -0.24
CA LYS A 266 11.04 1.07 -1.20
C LYS A 266 12.53 1.40 -1.05
N SER A 267 12.88 2.69 -1.06
CA SER A 267 14.26 3.16 -0.84
C SER A 267 14.84 2.68 0.50
N MET A 268 14.07 2.76 1.60
CA MET A 268 14.49 2.25 2.91
C MET A 268 14.76 0.73 2.87
N LEU A 269 13.92 -0.04 2.20
CA LEU A 269 14.11 -1.49 2.08
C LEU A 269 15.34 -1.84 1.23
N GLU A 270 15.61 -1.09 0.16
CA GLU A 270 16.82 -1.26 -0.67
C GLU A 270 18.10 -0.91 0.10
N GLU A 271 18.08 0.17 0.88
CA GLU A 271 19.18 0.54 1.79
C GLU A 271 19.39 -0.55 2.85
N TRP A 272 18.30 -1.05 3.45
CA TRP A 272 18.37 -2.12 4.44
C TRP A 272 18.94 -3.41 3.84
N GLN A 273 18.48 -3.80 2.65
CA GLN A 273 19.00 -4.95 1.92
C GLN A 273 20.50 -4.82 1.64
N THR A 274 20.95 -3.63 1.23
CA THR A 274 22.37 -3.34 0.96
C THR A 274 23.20 -3.39 2.24
N SER A 275 22.69 -2.81 3.33
CA SER A 275 23.36 -2.86 4.64
C SER A 275 23.44 -4.29 5.18
N PHE A 276 22.45 -5.12 4.92
CA PHE A 276 22.47 -6.53 5.31
C PHE A 276 23.48 -7.33 4.48
N LYS A 277 23.53 -7.11 3.17
CA LYS A 277 24.51 -7.72 2.25
C LYS A 277 25.95 -7.43 2.63
N ASN A 278 26.23 -6.19 3.03
CA ASN A 278 27.59 -5.72 3.33
C ASN A 278 27.99 -5.93 4.81
N GLY A 279 27.09 -6.49 5.63
CA GLY A 279 27.35 -6.71 7.05
C GLY A 279 28.22 -7.95 7.31
N ASP A 280 29.18 -7.84 8.23
CA ASP A 280 30.01 -8.98 8.64
C ASP A 280 29.25 -9.98 9.54
N THR A 281 28.21 -9.51 10.24
CA THR A 281 27.43 -10.30 11.18
C THR A 281 26.22 -10.94 10.49
N GLY A 282 26.17 -12.27 10.47
CA GLY A 282 25.05 -13.04 9.88
C GLY A 282 25.24 -13.51 8.44
N ARG A 283 26.47 -13.56 7.93
CA ARG A 283 26.79 -14.10 6.59
C ARG A 283 26.28 -15.54 6.37
N LYS A 284 26.30 -16.38 7.40
CA LYS A 284 25.72 -17.74 7.37
C LYS A 284 24.23 -17.69 7.01
N PHE A 285 23.52 -16.71 7.55
CA PHE A 285 22.09 -16.48 7.32
C PHE A 285 21.81 -15.86 5.94
N TYR A 286 22.62 -14.89 5.51
CA TYR A 286 22.54 -14.30 4.16
C TYR A 286 22.71 -15.35 3.04
N ASN A 287 23.60 -16.32 3.23
CA ASN A 287 23.81 -17.39 2.27
C ASN A 287 22.58 -18.28 2.08
N ILE A 288 21.66 -18.33 3.03
CA ILE A 288 20.39 -19.10 2.94
C ILE A 288 19.22 -18.17 2.56
N MET A 289 19.22 -16.94 3.06
CA MET A 289 18.16 -15.95 2.85
C MET A 289 18.56 -14.87 1.85
N LEU A 290 18.11 -15.06 0.61
CA LEU A 290 18.36 -14.17 -0.53
C LEU A 290 17.49 -12.89 -0.54
N SER A 291 16.39 -12.84 0.24
CA SER A 291 15.45 -11.69 0.26
C SER A 291 14.87 -11.42 1.66
N LEU A 292 14.71 -10.13 1.99
CA LEU A 292 14.11 -9.62 3.24
C LEU A 292 12.56 -9.69 3.30
N THR A 293 11.89 -10.29 2.31
CA THR A 293 10.42 -10.25 2.19
C THR A 293 9.73 -11.60 2.39
N ASN A 294 8.60 -11.58 3.12
CA ASN A 294 7.57 -12.62 3.22
C ASN A 294 7.93 -13.94 3.92
N TRP A 295 8.51 -13.89 5.12
CA TRP A 295 8.70 -15.08 5.94
C TRP A 295 7.69 -15.14 7.09
N ILE A 296 7.00 -16.29 7.19
CA ILE A 296 6.07 -16.60 8.28
C ILE A 296 6.90 -17.05 9.49
N ARG A 297 6.47 -16.68 10.71
CA ARG A 297 7.14 -16.96 11.99
C ARG A 297 7.63 -18.41 12.14
N ASP A 298 6.89 -19.38 11.62
CA ASP A 298 7.21 -20.81 11.78
C ASP A 298 8.43 -21.22 10.95
N ASN A 299 8.58 -20.69 9.73
CA ASN A 299 9.78 -20.90 8.91
C ASN A 299 11.00 -20.24 9.56
N VAL A 300 10.81 -19.08 10.14
CA VAL A 300 11.82 -18.34 10.90
C VAL A 300 12.38 -19.16 12.07
N ILE A 301 11.51 -19.73 12.90
CA ILE A 301 11.91 -20.59 14.03
C ILE A 301 12.71 -21.79 13.50
N PHE A 302 12.23 -22.38 12.43
CA PHE A 302 12.86 -23.55 11.81
C PHE A 302 14.29 -23.31 11.29
N PHE A 303 14.54 -22.21 10.56
CA PHE A 303 15.88 -21.91 10.05
C PHE A 303 16.86 -21.48 11.14
N PHE A 304 16.38 -20.90 12.25
CA PHE A 304 17.22 -20.64 13.42
C PHE A 304 17.73 -21.93 14.07
N ILE A 305 16.87 -22.96 14.24
CA ILE A 305 17.26 -24.24 14.84
C ILE A 305 18.32 -24.98 13.99
N ASN A 306 18.33 -24.82 12.66
CA ASN A 306 19.33 -25.45 11.79
C ASN A 306 20.68 -24.71 11.72
N MET A 307 20.77 -23.49 12.23
CA MET A 307 21.96 -22.63 12.04
C MET A 307 22.85 -22.51 13.28
N ASP A 308 22.67 -23.38 14.27
CA ASP A 308 23.29 -23.30 15.62
C ASP A 308 23.05 -21.95 16.32
N PHE A 309 22.04 -21.19 15.87
CA PHE A 309 21.47 -20.09 16.63
C PHE A 309 20.34 -20.69 17.41
N SER A 310 20.72 -21.23 18.56
CA SER A 310 19.81 -21.98 19.38
C SER A 310 18.53 -21.08 19.66
N LEU A 311 17.36 -21.67 19.93
CA LEU A 311 16.22 -20.92 20.53
C LEU A 311 16.06 -21.31 22.00
N PRO A 312 15.73 -20.39 22.91
CA PRO A 312 14.99 -20.73 24.11
C PRO A 312 13.51 -20.86 23.73
N THR A 313 13.10 -22.02 23.21
CA THR A 313 11.70 -22.41 23.37
C THR A 313 11.53 -22.94 24.80
N SER A 314 10.64 -22.27 25.50
CA SER A 314 10.02 -22.67 26.76
C SER A 314 9.98 -24.18 26.94
N LYS A 315 10.69 -24.69 27.96
CA LYS A 315 10.69 -26.09 28.43
C LYS A 315 10.99 -27.13 27.33
N GLY A 316 12.26 -27.51 27.13
CA GLY A 316 12.55 -28.87 26.68
C GLY A 316 13.74 -29.14 25.75
N PHE A 317 14.36 -28.15 25.11
CA PHE A 317 15.43 -28.42 24.13
C PHE A 317 16.83 -28.05 24.61
N THR A 318 17.25 -28.61 25.76
CA THR A 318 18.64 -28.52 26.24
C THR A 318 19.40 -29.85 26.14
N CYS A 319 18.88 -30.82 25.39
CA CYS A 319 19.57 -32.08 25.16
C CYS A 319 20.14 -32.09 23.75
N ASP A 320 21.45 -32.34 23.64
CA ASP A 320 22.12 -32.61 22.36
C ASP A 320 21.50 -33.82 21.62
N TYR A 321 20.66 -34.59 22.32
CA TYR A 321 20.00 -35.79 21.83
C TYR A 321 18.46 -35.69 21.86
N CYS A 322 17.84 -36.17 20.79
CA CYS A 322 16.42 -36.47 20.67
C CYS A 322 16.02 -37.60 21.65
N CYS A 323 14.76 -37.64 22.08
CA CYS A 323 14.20 -38.76 22.85
C CYS A 323 14.32 -40.13 22.14
N CYS A 324 14.56 -40.11 20.83
CA CYS A 324 14.82 -41.24 19.98
C CYS A 324 16.31 -41.66 19.88
N GLY A 325 17.21 -40.99 20.61
CA GLY A 325 18.65 -41.28 20.64
C GLY A 325 19.47 -40.63 19.51
N GLY A 326 18.83 -39.93 18.56
CA GLY A 326 19.51 -39.16 17.50
C GLY A 326 19.98 -37.78 17.97
N ILE A 327 20.75 -37.05 17.15
CA ILE A 327 21.17 -35.67 17.47
C ILE A 327 19.97 -34.73 17.35
N GLY A 328 19.72 -33.89 18.36
CA GLY A 328 18.55 -32.99 18.47
C GLY A 328 18.53 -31.80 17.50
N THR A 329 18.95 -31.95 16.24
CA THR A 329 18.94 -30.88 15.24
C THR A 329 17.61 -30.78 14.51
N ALA A 330 17.26 -29.62 13.98
CA ALA A 330 16.06 -29.48 13.14
C ALA A 330 16.12 -30.34 11.86
N LEU A 331 17.32 -30.62 11.34
CA LEU A 331 17.50 -31.57 10.23
C LEU A 331 17.03 -32.97 10.63
N HIS A 332 17.36 -33.42 11.83
CA HIS A 332 16.90 -34.70 12.37
C HIS A 332 15.36 -34.73 12.52
N TYR A 333 14.75 -33.66 13.02
CA TYR A 333 13.29 -33.55 13.14
C TYR A 333 12.52 -33.61 11.82
N ILE A 334 13.15 -33.32 10.67
CA ILE A 334 12.47 -33.40 9.36
C ILE A 334 12.84 -34.64 8.57
N THR A 335 14.01 -35.22 8.82
CA THR A 335 14.50 -36.30 7.94
C THR A 335 14.39 -37.66 8.60
N GLU A 336 14.31 -37.72 9.93
CA GLU A 336 14.57 -38.96 10.67
C GLU A 336 13.67 -39.16 11.90
N PHE A 337 13.12 -38.09 12.50
CA PHE A 337 12.35 -38.21 13.73
C PHE A 337 11.02 -38.96 13.53
N ILE A 338 10.78 -39.97 14.36
CA ILE A 338 9.69 -40.93 14.18
C ILE A 338 8.28 -40.33 14.31
N TYR A 339 8.13 -39.26 15.09
CA TYR A 339 6.81 -38.62 15.29
C TYR A 339 6.48 -37.55 14.24
N THR A 340 7.39 -37.24 13.32
CA THR A 340 7.19 -36.25 12.24
C THR A 340 7.20 -36.86 10.83
N VAL A 341 7.06 -38.19 10.71
CA VAL A 341 7.12 -38.94 9.45
C VAL A 341 6.21 -38.37 8.35
N SER A 342 5.02 -37.90 8.73
CA SER A 342 4.05 -37.27 7.81
C SER A 342 4.56 -35.98 7.14
N TRP A 343 5.55 -35.32 7.73
CA TRP A 343 6.14 -34.08 7.22
C TRP A 343 7.58 -34.26 6.73
N HIS A 344 8.07 -35.50 6.62
CA HIS A 344 9.46 -35.74 6.28
C HIS A 344 9.87 -35.14 4.93
N MET A 345 11.11 -34.68 4.88
CA MET A 345 11.79 -34.27 3.65
C MET A 345 13.00 -35.17 3.41
N ARG A 346 13.43 -35.24 2.14
CA ARG A 346 14.60 -36.04 1.76
C ARG A 346 15.85 -35.46 2.41
N LYS A 347 16.58 -36.29 3.17
CA LYS A 347 17.85 -35.92 3.79
C LYS A 347 18.86 -35.49 2.71
N PRO A 348 19.52 -34.32 2.86
CA PRO A 348 20.59 -33.92 1.95
C PRO A 348 21.83 -34.79 2.16
N ALA A 349 22.64 -34.92 1.10
CA ALA A 349 24.01 -35.38 1.27
C ALA A 349 24.82 -34.29 2.01
N PRO A 350 25.82 -34.65 2.84
CA PRO A 350 26.51 -33.70 3.73
C PRO A 350 27.12 -32.48 3.03
N ASN A 351 27.57 -32.65 1.80
CA ASN A 351 28.16 -31.60 0.96
C ASN A 351 27.14 -30.66 0.30
N PHE A 352 25.83 -30.92 0.42
CA PHE A 352 24.76 -30.14 -0.21
C PHE A 352 23.75 -29.57 0.81
N GLU A 353 24.10 -29.56 2.09
CA GLU A 353 23.19 -29.10 3.15
C GLU A 353 22.77 -27.63 2.97
N GLN A 354 23.70 -26.76 2.58
CA GLN A 354 23.39 -25.34 2.33
C GLN A 354 22.49 -25.14 1.12
N GLU A 355 22.77 -25.81 0.00
CA GLU A 355 21.95 -25.78 -1.22
C GLU A 355 20.55 -26.35 -0.96
N TRP A 356 20.46 -27.37 -0.10
CA TRP A 356 19.21 -27.95 0.33
C TRP A 356 18.40 -26.96 1.19
N LEU A 357 19.03 -26.31 2.17
CA LEU A 357 18.37 -25.28 2.99
C LEU A 357 17.85 -24.12 2.13
N LYS A 358 18.62 -23.66 1.13
CA LYS A 358 18.17 -22.65 0.15
C LYS A 358 16.93 -23.12 -0.64
N ARG A 359 16.86 -24.40 -1.03
CA ARG A 359 15.70 -24.94 -1.76
C ARG A 359 14.48 -25.09 -0.87
N VAL A 360 14.67 -25.53 0.37
CA VAL A 360 13.61 -25.65 1.38
C VAL A 360 13.04 -24.26 1.71
N ALA A 361 13.91 -23.26 1.86
CA ALA A 361 13.58 -21.87 2.13
C ALA A 361 12.66 -21.24 1.08
N ASN A 362 12.93 -21.53 -0.20
CA ASN A 362 12.24 -20.93 -1.33
C ASN A 362 11.07 -21.78 -1.86
N ASN A 363 10.67 -22.85 -1.16
CA ASN A 363 9.62 -23.78 -1.61
C ASN A 363 8.38 -23.72 -0.70
N LEU A 364 7.22 -23.44 -1.29
CA LEU A 364 5.92 -23.32 -0.58
C LEU A 364 5.44 -24.63 0.07
N VAL A 365 5.73 -25.78 -0.53
CA VAL A 365 5.39 -27.11 0.01
C VAL A 365 6.26 -27.42 1.22
N SER A 366 7.56 -27.09 1.13
CA SER A 366 8.49 -27.24 2.25
C SER A 366 8.09 -26.34 3.43
N SER A 367 7.70 -25.10 3.15
CA SER A 367 7.15 -24.15 4.13
C SER A 367 5.92 -24.70 4.87
N HIS A 368 4.97 -25.34 4.15
CA HIS A 368 3.81 -25.98 4.79
C HIS A 368 4.20 -27.15 5.71
N LYS A 369 5.16 -27.98 5.29
CA LYS A 369 5.67 -29.10 6.12
C LYS A 369 6.37 -28.59 7.38
N ILE A 370 7.22 -27.58 7.26
CA ILE A 370 7.89 -26.93 8.39
C ILE A 370 6.87 -26.40 9.40
N ARG A 371 5.81 -25.74 8.92
CA ARG A 371 4.73 -25.24 9.77
C ARG A 371 4.02 -26.36 10.53
N GLY A 372 3.77 -27.50 9.87
CA GLY A 372 3.19 -28.68 10.50
C GLY A 372 4.05 -29.20 11.65
N ILE A 373 5.37 -29.32 11.42
CA ILE A 373 6.34 -29.78 12.41
C ILE A 373 6.43 -28.81 13.60
N VAL A 374 6.59 -27.51 13.34
CA VAL A 374 6.70 -26.48 14.39
C VAL A 374 5.44 -26.45 15.25
N LYS A 375 4.26 -26.57 14.63
CA LYS A 375 2.98 -26.63 15.34
C LYS A 375 2.87 -27.88 16.20
N PHE A 376 3.20 -29.05 15.64
CA PHE A 376 3.20 -30.33 16.35
C PHE A 376 4.10 -30.30 17.60
N ILE A 377 5.32 -29.76 17.47
CA ILE A 377 6.28 -29.60 18.56
C ILE A 377 5.84 -28.53 19.58
N SER A 378 5.03 -27.55 19.18
CA SER A 378 4.53 -26.53 20.12
C SER A 378 3.32 -26.98 20.94
N GLU A 379 2.57 -27.97 20.43
CA GLU A 379 1.32 -28.47 21.02
C GLU A 379 1.52 -29.74 21.86
N ASN A 380 2.65 -30.44 21.69
CA ASN A 380 3.03 -31.66 22.42
C ASN A 380 4.43 -31.50 23.00
#